data_AF-A0A067MD34-F1
#
_entry.id   AF-A0A067MD34-F1
#
_cell.length_a   1.000
_cell.length_b   1.000
_cell.length_c   1.000
_cell.angle_alpha   90.00
_cell.angle_beta   90.00
_cell.angle_gamma   90.00
#
_symmetry.space_group_name_H-M   'P 1'
#
loop_
_entity.id
_entity.type
_entity.pdbx_description
1 polymer ?
#
loop_
_entity_poly.entity_id
_entity_poly.type
_entity_poly.pdbx_seq_one_letter_code
_entity_poly.pdbx_strand_id
1 'polypeptide(L)'
;MEEAIQLRSKYQHFRVLIIGRANAGKTTILQAICGTREAPQVRDQRGLRVWCSPFSRGIHNIEYELHFRSSPGFVFHDSRGFEAGAKEELEKVREFINKRAAERSVNKQLHAIWFCIPTDQDARMLTTAELDFFQRCDTGKVPVIAIFTKFDSLDSKAYQELRHEGFKHSEAQERAPHRADEQFECVHLKRIREQKYPPKRELRVAGQEVIQRTTTELLQKTSDALDADALKLLLATVQNNNVELCMANLVNRHVFASLITVSLLQLNLAISMDSGRFTAAAQGDVRCASRYQYEH
;
A
#
# COMPACT_ATOMS: atom_id res chain seq x y z
N MET A 1 -15.42 -20.01 2.37
CA MET A 1 -16.51 -19.05 2.64
C MET A 1 -16.61 -18.74 4.13
N GLU A 2 -16.59 -19.75 5.00
CA GLU A 2 -16.52 -19.63 6.48
C GLU A 2 -15.41 -18.70 6.99
N GLU A 3 -14.18 -18.86 6.51
CA GLU A 3 -13.02 -18.07 6.96
C GLU A 3 -13.16 -16.57 6.64
N ALA A 4 -13.71 -16.23 5.48
CA ALA A 4 -13.95 -14.84 5.10
C ALA A 4 -15.03 -14.19 5.99
N ILE A 5 -16.03 -14.95 6.44
CA ILE A 5 -17.08 -14.48 7.34
C ILE A 5 -16.53 -14.27 8.76
N GLN A 6 -15.71 -15.20 9.26
CA GLN A 6 -15.04 -15.06 10.56
C GLN A 6 -13.97 -13.95 10.56
N LEU A 7 -13.29 -13.74 9.43
CA LEU A 7 -12.37 -12.60 9.26
C LEU A 7 -13.13 -11.28 9.23
N ARG A 8 -14.28 -11.19 8.56
CA ARG A 8 -15.14 -10.00 8.56
C ARG A 8 -15.72 -9.67 9.93
N SER A 9 -16.00 -10.67 10.77
CA SER A 9 -16.47 -10.43 12.15
C SER A 9 -15.34 -9.92 13.05
N LYS A 10 -14.09 -10.32 12.80
CA LYS A 10 -12.91 -9.92 13.57
C LYS A 10 -12.29 -8.60 13.08
N TYR A 11 -12.21 -8.39 11.77
CA TYR A 11 -11.61 -7.25 11.11
C TYR A 11 -12.67 -6.47 10.32
N GLN A 12 -13.01 -5.29 10.81
CA GLN A 12 -14.01 -4.41 10.22
C GLN A 12 -13.38 -3.37 9.28
N HIS A 13 -12.16 -2.93 9.57
CA HIS A 13 -11.51 -1.84 8.85
C HIS A 13 -10.05 -2.13 8.58
N PHE A 14 -9.59 -1.78 7.37
CA PHE A 14 -8.18 -1.72 7.04
C PHE A 14 -7.62 -0.34 7.39
N ARG A 15 -6.89 -0.29 8.50
CA ARG A 15 -6.29 0.93 9.07
C ARG A 15 -4.89 1.22 8.54
N VAL A 16 -4.69 2.42 8.01
CA VAL A 16 -3.43 2.89 7.42
C VAL A 16 -2.99 4.18 8.09
N LEU A 17 -1.70 4.29 8.41
CA LEU A 17 -1.07 5.54 8.78
C LEU A 17 -0.34 6.12 7.56
N ILE A 18 -0.68 7.33 7.13
CA ILE A 18 0.05 8.05 6.10
C ILE A 18 1.00 9.08 6.75
N ILE A 19 2.26 8.99 6.34
CA ILE A 19 3.37 9.75 6.90
C ILE A 19 4.02 10.59 5.80
N GLY A 20 4.57 11.75 6.13
CA GLY A 20 5.39 12.52 5.19
C GLY A 20 5.39 14.00 5.50
N ARG A 21 6.37 14.73 4.98
CA ARG A 21 6.51 16.19 5.18
C ARG A 21 5.30 17.00 4.70
N ALA A 22 5.28 18.29 5.03
CA ALA A 22 4.27 19.18 4.48
C ALA A 22 4.36 19.20 2.94
N ASN A 23 3.22 19.17 2.26
CA ASN A 23 3.14 19.10 0.79
C ASN A 23 3.80 17.86 0.14
N ALA A 24 3.98 16.77 0.89
CA ALA A 24 4.47 15.49 0.36
C ALA A 24 3.46 14.74 -0.53
N GLY A 25 2.24 15.24 -0.71
CA GLY A 25 1.20 14.58 -1.51
C GLY A 25 0.33 13.57 -0.74
N LYS A 26 0.38 13.55 0.60
CA LYS A 26 -0.43 12.63 1.44
C LYS A 26 -1.92 12.65 1.09
N THR A 27 -2.54 13.84 1.11
CA THR A 27 -3.95 14.01 0.78
C THR A 27 -4.27 13.53 -0.64
N THR A 28 -3.39 13.79 -1.61
CA THR A 28 -3.56 13.34 -2.99
C THR A 28 -3.56 11.81 -3.09
N ILE A 29 -2.69 11.12 -2.34
CA ILE A 29 -2.68 9.65 -2.27
C ILE A 29 -3.97 9.12 -1.63
N LEU A 30 -4.42 9.71 -0.52
CA LEU A 30 -5.68 9.29 0.12
C LEU A 30 -6.89 9.46 -0.80
N GLN A 31 -6.99 10.61 -1.47
CA GLN A 31 -8.04 10.90 -2.44
C GLN A 31 -8.00 9.93 -3.65
N ALA A 32 -6.78 9.62 -4.14
CA ALA A 32 -6.57 8.67 -5.23
C ALA A 32 -7.02 7.25 -4.86
N ILE A 33 -6.64 6.76 -3.68
CA ILE A 33 -7.04 5.45 -3.16
C ILE A 33 -8.57 5.37 -3.01
N CYS A 34 -9.18 6.44 -2.50
CA CYS A 34 -10.61 6.47 -2.26
C CYS A 34 -11.44 6.83 -3.49
N GLY A 35 -10.81 7.08 -4.65
CA GLY A 35 -11.51 7.45 -5.88
C GLY A 35 -12.38 8.71 -5.74
N THR A 36 -12.02 9.63 -4.84
CA THR A 36 -12.84 10.81 -4.53
C THR A 36 -11.98 12.04 -4.27
N ARG A 37 -12.53 13.22 -4.56
CA ARG A 37 -11.96 14.52 -4.17
C ARG A 37 -12.62 15.08 -2.91
N GLU A 38 -13.62 14.40 -2.36
CA GLU A 38 -14.31 14.80 -1.15
C GLU A 38 -13.37 14.79 0.06
N ALA A 39 -13.62 15.71 1.01
CA ALA A 39 -12.93 15.71 2.29
C ALA A 39 -13.42 14.53 3.16
N PRO A 40 -12.52 13.86 3.91
CA PRO A 40 -12.93 12.80 4.82
C PRO A 40 -13.73 13.37 6.00
N GLN A 41 -14.57 12.53 6.58
CA GLN A 41 -15.13 12.78 7.90
C GLN A 41 -14.07 12.50 8.95
N VAL A 42 -13.82 13.48 9.82
CA VAL A 42 -12.86 13.35 10.93
C VAL A 42 -13.61 12.87 12.17
N ARG A 43 -13.09 11.82 12.81
CA ARG A 43 -13.58 11.32 14.10
C ARG A 43 -12.48 11.29 15.13
N ASP A 44 -12.81 11.60 16.37
CA ASP A 44 -11.89 11.44 17.50
C ASP A 44 -11.78 9.97 17.95
N GLN A 45 -10.98 9.71 18.98
CA GLN A 45 -10.80 8.36 19.54
C GLN A 45 -12.08 7.78 20.17
N ARG A 46 -13.10 8.61 20.46
CA ARG A 46 -14.41 8.21 20.98
C ARG A 46 -15.42 7.95 19.86
N GLY A 47 -15.03 8.18 18.60
CA GLY A 47 -15.89 8.04 17.43
C GLY A 47 -16.78 9.26 17.18
N LEU A 48 -16.59 10.36 17.92
CA LEU A 48 -17.36 11.59 17.75
C LEU A 48 -16.82 12.37 16.56
N ARG A 49 -17.74 12.97 15.78
CA ARG A 49 -17.34 13.80 14.63
C ARG A 49 -16.68 15.08 15.13
N VAL A 50 -15.52 15.38 14.57
CA VAL A 50 -14.78 16.62 14.83
C VAL A 50 -14.98 17.56 13.64
N TRP A 51 -15.45 18.78 13.93
CA TRP A 51 -15.56 19.83 12.93
C TRP A 51 -14.21 20.54 12.80
N CYS A 52 -13.30 19.95 12.03
CA CYS A 52 -12.05 20.57 11.65
C CYS A 52 -11.81 20.37 10.15
N SER A 53 -11.02 21.25 9.54
CA SER A 53 -10.55 20.99 8.18
C SER A 53 -9.49 19.88 8.23
N PRO A 54 -9.75 18.70 7.65
CA PRO A 54 -8.91 17.50 7.79
C PRO A 54 -7.49 17.68 7.24
N PHE A 55 -7.24 18.78 6.51
CA PHE A 55 -5.96 19.07 5.85
C PHE A 55 -5.48 20.51 6.10
N SER A 56 -6.11 21.26 7.03
CA SER A 56 -5.66 22.62 7.35
C SER A 56 -4.47 22.61 8.31
N ARG A 57 -3.44 23.36 7.93
CA ARG A 57 -2.24 23.61 8.74
C ARG A 57 -2.65 24.16 10.11
N GLY A 58 -2.22 23.51 11.20
CA GLY A 58 -2.34 24.00 12.57
C GLY A 58 -3.23 23.18 13.51
N ILE A 59 -4.14 22.33 13.01
CA ILE A 59 -5.03 21.49 13.85
C ILE A 59 -4.97 20.04 13.35
N HIS A 60 -3.77 19.44 13.38
CA HIS A 60 -3.57 18.05 13.01
C HIS A 60 -3.33 17.20 14.26
N ASN A 61 -4.15 16.18 14.45
CA ASN A 61 -3.96 15.16 15.48
C ASN A 61 -3.93 13.79 14.81
N ILE A 62 -2.79 13.10 14.89
CA ILE A 62 -2.58 11.76 14.31
C ILE A 62 -3.57 10.73 14.86
N GLU A 63 -4.14 10.97 16.04
CA GLU A 63 -5.13 10.09 16.66
C GLU A 63 -6.51 10.19 16.03
N TYR A 64 -6.78 11.25 15.27
CA TYR A 64 -8.04 11.37 14.56
C TYR A 64 -8.11 10.38 13.40
N GLU A 65 -9.29 9.80 13.25
CA GLU A 65 -9.60 8.86 12.18
C GLU A 65 -10.22 9.63 11.01
N LEU A 66 -9.67 9.42 9.82
CA LEU A 66 -10.20 9.94 8.57
C LEU A 66 -11.00 8.83 7.88
N HIS A 67 -12.29 9.10 7.68
CA HIS A 67 -13.25 8.18 7.06
C HIS A 67 -13.74 8.76 5.73
N PHE A 68 -13.51 8.06 4.62
CA PHE A 68 -14.04 8.43 3.31
C PHE A 68 -15.32 7.66 3.00
N ARG A 69 -16.36 8.37 2.55
CA ARG A 69 -17.65 7.73 2.21
C ARG A 69 -17.54 6.74 1.05
N SER A 70 -16.69 7.04 0.08
CA SER A 70 -16.39 6.18 -1.07
C SER A 70 -15.54 4.96 -0.70
N SER A 71 -15.03 4.88 0.53
CA SER A 71 -14.15 3.80 0.97
C SER A 71 -14.35 3.47 2.45
N PRO A 72 -15.56 3.01 2.85
CA PRO A 72 -15.90 2.83 4.26
C PRO A 72 -15.11 1.72 4.96
N GLY A 73 -14.51 0.79 4.21
CA GLY A 73 -13.66 -0.24 4.78
C GLY A 73 -12.24 0.24 5.14
N PHE A 74 -11.85 1.47 4.79
CA PHE A 74 -10.57 2.05 5.18
C PHE A 74 -10.73 3.04 6.34
N VAL A 75 -9.72 3.05 7.22
CA VAL A 75 -9.55 4.10 8.22
C VAL A 75 -8.14 4.66 8.08
N PHE A 76 -8.02 5.96 7.85
CA PHE A 76 -6.72 6.61 7.69
C PHE A 76 -6.37 7.45 8.91
N HIS A 77 -5.08 7.48 9.23
CA HIS A 77 -4.48 8.45 10.13
C HIS A 77 -3.47 9.27 9.34
N ASP A 78 -3.53 10.60 9.46
CA ASP A 78 -2.61 11.51 8.77
C ASP A 78 -1.62 12.12 9.76
N SER A 79 -0.32 11.89 9.55
CA SER A 79 0.71 12.56 10.33
C SER A 79 0.77 14.04 9.93
N ARG A 80 1.02 14.94 10.89
CA ARG A 80 1.41 16.30 10.54
C ARG A 80 2.69 16.26 9.69
N GLY A 81 2.78 17.18 8.73
CA GLY A 81 4.00 17.35 7.95
C GLY A 81 5.20 17.65 8.85
N PHE A 82 6.24 16.81 8.80
CA PHE A 82 7.53 17.14 9.41
C PHE A 82 8.11 18.38 8.73
N GLU A 83 8.50 19.37 9.53
CA GLU A 83 9.36 20.46 9.08
C GLU A 83 10.80 20.14 9.52
N ALA A 84 11.78 20.60 8.74
CA ALA A 84 13.19 20.30 8.99
C ALA A 84 13.58 20.74 10.41
N GLY A 85 13.83 19.76 11.30
CA GLY A 85 14.18 19.99 12.71
C GLY A 85 13.17 19.49 13.75
N ALA A 86 11.98 19.05 13.34
CA ALA A 86 10.93 18.67 14.29
C ALA A 86 11.07 17.23 14.81
N LYS A 87 12.08 16.97 15.67
CA LYS A 87 12.22 15.69 16.42
C LYS A 87 10.93 15.32 17.16
N GLU A 88 10.23 16.32 17.69
CA GLU A 88 8.97 16.14 18.43
C GLU A 88 7.87 15.49 17.57
N GLU A 89 7.77 15.84 16.29
CA GLU A 89 6.75 15.27 15.40
C GLU A 89 7.07 13.81 15.05
N LEU A 90 8.36 13.48 14.91
CA LEU A 90 8.80 12.09 14.72
C LEU A 90 8.52 11.24 15.97
N GLU A 91 8.74 11.80 17.16
CA GLU A 91 8.41 11.12 18.41
C GLU A 91 6.91 10.87 18.57
N LYS A 92 6.05 11.85 18.25
CA LYS A 92 4.58 11.65 18.24
C LYS A 92 4.16 10.51 17.30
N VAL A 93 4.79 10.42 16.13
CA VAL A 93 4.54 9.32 15.18
C VAL A 93 4.98 7.99 15.76
N ARG A 94 6.17 7.92 16.37
CA ARG A 94 6.70 6.71 17.01
C ARG A 94 5.81 6.24 18.17
N GLU A 95 5.40 7.16 19.04
CA GLU A 95 4.47 6.91 20.13
C GLU A 95 3.13 6.38 19.62
N PHE A 96 2.59 7.00 18.57
CA PHE A 96 1.36 6.55 17.94
C PHE A 96 1.49 5.12 17.38
N ILE A 97 2.56 4.82 16.64
CA ILE A 97 2.81 3.47 16.10
C ILE A 97 2.89 2.45 17.25
N ASN A 98 3.66 2.74 18.29
CA ASN A 98 3.81 1.87 19.46
C ASN A 98 2.49 1.64 20.19
N LYS A 99 1.70 2.70 20.41
CA LYS A 99 0.38 2.62 21.02
C LYS A 99 -0.55 1.73 20.20
N ARG A 100 -0.56 1.89 18.87
CA ARG A 100 -1.39 1.07 17.96
C ARG A 100 -0.91 -0.37 17.90
N ALA A 101 0.40 -0.62 18.00
CA ALA A 101 0.95 -1.98 18.09
C ALA A 101 0.57 -2.69 19.41
N ALA A 102 0.40 -1.94 20.50
CA ALA A 102 0.01 -2.46 21.82
C ALA A 102 -1.51 -2.69 21.99
N GLU A 103 -2.33 -2.25 21.03
CA GLU A 103 -3.78 -2.46 21.08
C GLU A 103 -4.15 -3.93 21.02
N ARG A 104 -5.06 -4.38 21.90
CA ARG A 104 -5.55 -5.77 21.90
C ARG A 104 -6.54 -6.04 20.76
N SER A 105 -7.27 -5.01 20.34
CA SER A 105 -8.25 -5.11 19.27
C SER A 105 -7.56 -4.90 17.92
N VAL A 106 -7.65 -5.90 17.04
CA VAL A 106 -7.11 -5.81 15.68
C VAL A 106 -7.69 -4.61 14.89
N ASN A 107 -8.93 -4.21 15.19
CA ASN A 107 -9.57 -3.05 14.56
C ASN A 107 -8.92 -1.71 14.93
N LYS A 108 -8.19 -1.66 16.06
CA LYS A 108 -7.47 -0.47 16.51
C LYS A 108 -5.99 -0.50 16.14
N GLN A 109 -5.46 -1.65 15.74
CA GLN A 109 -4.08 -1.82 15.27
C GLN A 109 -3.89 -1.19 13.88
N LEU A 110 -2.66 -0.75 13.60
CA LEU A 110 -2.26 -0.34 12.25
C LEU A 110 -1.99 -1.58 11.41
N HIS A 111 -2.40 -1.56 10.14
CA HIS A 111 -2.17 -2.65 9.20
C HIS A 111 -1.09 -2.32 8.18
N ALA A 112 -0.91 -1.03 7.84
CA ALA A 112 0.15 -0.57 6.96
C ALA A 112 0.54 0.88 7.29
N ILE A 113 1.77 1.23 6.96
CA ILE A 113 2.28 2.60 6.99
C ILE A 113 2.66 2.99 5.56
N TRP A 114 2.11 4.11 5.08
CA TRP A 114 2.43 4.70 3.80
C TRP A 114 3.27 5.94 4.01
N PHE A 115 4.54 5.91 3.60
CA PHE A 115 5.48 6.99 3.85
C PHE A 115 5.74 7.78 2.57
N CYS A 116 5.15 8.97 2.45
CA CYS A 116 5.32 9.88 1.31
C CYS A 116 6.62 10.69 1.40
N ILE A 117 7.49 10.54 0.40
CA ILE A 117 8.76 11.25 0.24
C ILE A 117 8.71 12.01 -1.10
N PRO A 118 8.56 13.33 -1.11
CA PRO A 118 8.48 14.08 -2.35
C PRO A 118 9.87 14.26 -2.97
N THR A 119 9.96 14.07 -4.29
CA THR A 119 11.20 14.14 -5.08
C THR A 119 11.40 15.47 -5.79
N ASP A 120 10.52 16.46 -5.57
CA ASP A 120 10.53 17.79 -6.20
C ASP A 120 11.64 18.72 -5.66
N GLN A 121 12.38 18.29 -4.63
CA GLN A 121 13.49 19.05 -4.05
C GLN A 121 14.69 18.13 -3.84
N ASP A 122 15.56 18.01 -4.84
CA ASP A 122 16.69 17.07 -4.85
C ASP A 122 17.64 17.26 -3.64
N ALA A 123 18.00 18.51 -3.32
CA ALA A 123 18.84 18.84 -2.16
C ALA A 123 18.22 18.46 -0.80
N ARG A 124 16.91 18.16 -0.75
CA ARG A 124 16.17 17.79 0.45
C ARG A 124 15.33 16.54 0.25
N MET A 125 15.65 15.68 -0.72
CA MET A 125 14.83 14.51 -1.00
C MET A 125 14.80 13.56 0.20
N LEU A 126 15.93 13.35 0.86
CA LEU A 126 16.04 12.59 2.11
C LEU A 126 16.54 13.50 3.22
N THR A 127 15.60 14.10 3.93
CA THR A 127 15.86 14.92 5.10
C THR A 127 16.35 14.05 6.26
N THR A 128 17.00 14.68 7.25
CA THR A 128 17.41 14.01 8.49
C THR A 128 16.24 13.34 9.19
N ALA A 129 15.03 13.93 9.17
CA ALA A 129 13.86 13.35 9.82
C ALA A 129 13.37 12.05 9.16
N GLU A 130 13.44 11.97 7.82
CA GLU A 130 13.06 10.77 7.07
C GLU A 130 14.07 9.64 7.30
N LEU A 131 15.37 9.96 7.26
CA LEU A 131 16.41 8.98 7.59
C LEU A 131 16.33 8.54 9.06
N ASP A 132 16.05 9.46 9.99
CA ASP A 132 15.92 9.14 11.41
C ASP A 132 14.74 8.19 11.67
N PHE A 133 13.63 8.34 10.94
CA PHE A 133 12.52 7.39 10.97
C PHE A 133 13.00 5.99 10.60
N PHE A 134 13.60 5.80 9.41
CA PHE A 134 14.07 4.49 8.96
C PHE A 134 15.24 3.95 9.78
N GLN A 135 15.99 4.81 10.49
CA GLN A 135 17.09 4.38 11.34
C GLN A 135 16.64 3.96 12.75
N ARG A 136 15.62 4.61 13.32
CA ARG A 136 15.27 4.48 14.75
C ARG A 136 13.86 3.98 15.03
N CYS A 137 12.94 4.06 14.07
CA CYS A 137 11.55 3.67 14.28
C CYS A 137 11.35 2.20 13.90
N ASP A 138 11.26 1.34 14.92
CA ASP A 138 10.83 -0.03 14.75
C ASP A 138 9.29 -0.08 14.65
N THR A 139 8.77 -0.42 13.48
CA THR A 139 7.32 -0.55 13.24
C THR A 139 6.79 -1.95 13.55
N GLY A 140 7.64 -2.85 14.06
CA GLY A 140 7.31 -4.23 14.37
C GLY A 140 6.81 -4.98 13.13
N LYS A 141 5.58 -5.50 13.21
CA LYS A 141 4.95 -6.27 12.12
C LYS A 141 4.26 -5.40 11.08
N VAL A 142 4.14 -4.09 11.31
CA VAL A 142 3.43 -3.18 10.40
C VAL A 142 4.37 -2.81 9.25
N PRO A 143 4.07 -3.19 8.00
CA PRO A 143 4.93 -2.87 6.87
C PRO A 143 4.93 -1.38 6.57
N VAL A 144 6.10 -0.84 6.27
CA VAL A 144 6.27 0.50 5.72
C VAL A 144 6.44 0.41 4.21
N ILE A 145 5.60 1.13 3.47
CA ILE A 145 5.69 1.30 2.02
C ILE A 145 6.16 2.72 1.75
N ALA A 146 7.34 2.88 1.15
CA ALA A 146 7.86 4.19 0.75
C ALA A 146 7.22 4.63 -0.57
N ILE A 147 6.61 5.81 -0.59
CA ILE A 147 5.93 6.38 -1.75
C ILE A 147 6.69 7.63 -2.17
N PHE A 148 7.42 7.53 -3.27
CA PHE A 148 8.15 8.63 -3.86
C PHE A 148 7.22 9.45 -4.74
N THR A 149 6.76 10.58 -4.21
CA THR A 149 5.77 11.44 -4.87
C THR A 149 6.45 12.52 -5.71
N LYS A 150 5.73 13.05 -6.71
CA LYS A 150 6.24 14.10 -7.62
C LYS A 150 7.47 13.66 -8.42
N PHE A 151 7.49 12.39 -8.81
CA PHE A 151 8.60 11.77 -9.52
C PHE A 151 8.83 12.41 -10.91
N ASP A 152 7.80 13.03 -11.47
CA ASP A 152 7.85 13.87 -12.68
C ASP A 152 8.87 15.02 -12.59
N SER A 153 9.22 15.45 -11.37
CA SER A 153 10.28 16.44 -11.16
C SER A 153 11.67 15.88 -11.47
N LEU A 154 11.92 14.59 -11.20
CA LEU A 154 13.19 13.93 -11.55
C LEU A 154 13.28 13.68 -13.04
N ASP A 155 12.18 13.26 -13.67
CA ASP A 155 12.10 13.11 -15.14
C ASP A 155 12.42 14.45 -15.82
N SER A 156 11.82 15.54 -15.32
CA SER A 156 12.06 16.89 -15.82
C SER A 156 13.52 17.31 -15.65
N LYS A 157 14.13 17.00 -14.51
CA LYS A 157 15.55 17.32 -14.25
C LYS A 157 16.48 16.53 -15.17
N ALA A 158 16.27 15.22 -15.28
CA ALA A 158 17.04 14.34 -16.15
C ALA A 158 16.93 14.76 -17.62
N TYR A 159 15.73 15.18 -18.05
CA TYR A 159 15.54 15.77 -19.37
C TYR A 159 16.41 17.01 -19.57
N GLN A 160 16.41 17.98 -18.64
CA GLN A 160 17.23 19.18 -18.77
C GLN A 160 18.73 18.85 -18.82
N GLU A 161 19.20 17.92 -17.99
CA GLU A 161 20.59 17.45 -18.01
C GLU A 161 20.97 16.86 -19.38
N LEU A 162 20.14 16.00 -19.96
CA LEU A 162 20.35 15.45 -21.31
C LEU A 162 20.35 16.54 -22.39
N ARG A 163 19.50 17.56 -22.25
CA ARG A 163 19.51 18.71 -23.17
C ARG A 163 20.81 19.51 -23.08
N HIS A 164 21.36 19.69 -21.88
CA HIS A 164 22.66 20.33 -21.67
C HIS A 164 23.82 19.50 -22.21
N GLU A 165 23.71 18.17 -22.21
CA GLU A 165 24.68 17.24 -22.82
C GLU A 165 24.62 17.22 -24.36
N GLY A 166 23.67 17.95 -24.97
CA GLY A 166 23.57 18.12 -26.43
C GLY A 166 22.61 17.16 -27.12
N PHE A 167 21.86 16.33 -26.38
CA PHE A 167 20.83 15.47 -26.97
C PHE A 167 19.68 16.29 -27.58
N LYS A 168 19.13 15.79 -28.69
CA LYS A 168 17.94 16.38 -29.30
C LYS A 168 16.73 16.19 -28.38
N HIS A 169 15.70 17.02 -28.59
CA HIS A 169 14.46 16.99 -27.81
C HIS A 169 13.85 15.58 -27.71
N SER A 170 13.69 14.88 -28.84
CA SER A 170 13.08 13.54 -28.88
C SER A 170 13.91 12.51 -28.12
N GLU A 171 15.23 12.52 -28.29
CA GLU A 171 16.15 11.59 -27.63
C GLU A 171 16.22 11.85 -26.12
N ALA A 172 16.26 13.13 -25.71
CA ALA A 172 16.25 13.51 -24.31
C ALA A 172 14.93 13.12 -23.62
N GLN A 173 13.79 13.27 -24.30
CA GLN A 173 12.49 12.89 -23.77
C GLN A 173 12.36 11.37 -23.58
N GLU A 174 12.86 10.59 -24.53
CA GLU A 174 12.85 9.12 -24.44
C GLU A 174 13.78 8.61 -23.32
N ARG A 175 14.95 9.23 -23.14
CA ARG A 175 15.98 8.78 -22.17
C ARG A 175 15.76 9.31 -20.75
N ALA A 176 15.02 10.40 -20.58
CA ALA A 176 14.86 11.06 -19.29
C ALA A 176 14.33 10.14 -18.18
N PRO A 177 13.28 9.32 -18.39
CA PRO A 177 12.77 8.44 -17.34
C PRO A 177 13.81 7.41 -16.88
N HIS A 178 14.57 6.82 -17.83
CA HIS A 178 15.62 5.85 -17.51
C HIS A 178 16.73 6.49 -16.68
N ARG A 179 17.19 7.69 -17.08
CA ARG A 179 18.24 8.40 -16.35
C ARG A 179 17.77 8.84 -14.96
N ALA A 180 16.53 9.29 -14.84
CA ALA A 180 15.93 9.64 -13.55
C ALA A 180 15.87 8.43 -12.62
N ASP A 181 15.44 7.27 -13.12
CA ASP A 181 15.39 6.02 -12.37
C ASP A 181 16.78 5.57 -11.91
N GLU A 182 17.78 5.54 -12.79
CA GLU A 182 19.16 5.15 -12.42
C GLU A 182 19.76 6.06 -11.36
N GLN A 183 19.64 7.38 -11.52
CA GLN A 183 20.14 8.35 -10.55
C GLN A 183 19.41 8.19 -9.20
N PHE A 184 18.09 8.03 -9.25
CA PHE A 184 17.27 7.82 -8.06
C PHE A 184 17.67 6.55 -7.30
N GLU A 185 17.86 5.44 -8.00
CA GLU A 185 18.26 4.17 -7.40
C GLU A 185 19.64 4.25 -6.75
N CYS A 186 20.62 4.79 -7.48
CA CYS A 186 22.00 4.86 -7.02
C CYS A 186 22.18 5.81 -5.83
N VAL A 187 21.51 6.97 -5.85
CA VAL A 187 21.75 8.05 -4.88
C VAL A 187 20.78 8.00 -3.70
N HIS A 188 19.49 7.79 -3.97
CA HIS A 188 18.44 8.01 -2.97
C HIS A 188 17.90 6.68 -2.42
N LEU A 189 17.52 5.74 -3.28
CA LEU A 189 16.92 4.48 -2.84
C LEU A 189 17.90 3.63 -2.03
N LYS A 190 19.16 3.57 -2.45
CA LYS A 190 20.23 2.85 -1.74
C LYS A 190 20.36 3.34 -0.29
N ARG A 191 20.35 4.66 -0.07
CA ARG A 191 20.46 5.26 1.27
C ARG A 191 19.33 4.84 2.19
N ILE A 192 18.09 4.71 1.70
CA ILE A 192 16.96 4.25 2.51
C ILE A 192 17.05 2.75 2.79
N ARG A 193 17.45 1.94 1.79
CA ARG A 193 17.59 0.48 1.94
C ARG A 193 18.69 0.08 2.92
N GLU A 194 19.72 0.92 3.09
CA GLU A 194 20.82 0.71 4.03
C GLU A 194 20.48 1.11 5.48
N GLN A 195 19.31 1.70 5.73
CA GLN A 195 18.90 2.03 7.09
C GLN A 195 18.55 0.78 7.90
N LYS A 196 18.57 0.89 9.22
CA LYS A 196 18.28 -0.24 10.13
C LYS A 196 16.89 -0.85 9.91
N TYR A 197 15.88 -0.02 9.61
CA TYR A 197 14.50 -0.42 9.36
C TYR A 197 14.07 0.08 7.98
N PRO A 198 14.48 -0.59 6.89
CA PRO A 198 14.16 -0.17 5.54
C PRO A 198 12.67 -0.41 5.22
N PRO A 199 12.09 0.33 4.26
CA PRO A 199 10.74 0.06 3.78
C PRO A 199 10.68 -1.34 3.15
N LYS A 200 9.57 -2.05 3.35
CA LYS A 200 9.36 -3.38 2.77
C LYS A 200 9.15 -3.31 1.25
N ARG A 201 8.55 -2.22 0.77
CA ARG A 201 8.26 -1.97 -0.65
C ARG A 201 8.33 -0.47 -0.94
N GLU A 202 8.54 -0.15 -2.21
CA GLU A 202 8.61 1.20 -2.73
C GLU A 202 7.69 1.40 -3.93
N LEU A 203 7.12 2.59 -4.06
CA LEU A 203 6.26 3.03 -5.16
C LEU A 203 6.74 4.38 -5.67
N ARG A 204 6.82 4.55 -7.00
CA ARG A 204 7.12 5.82 -7.66
C ARG A 204 5.84 6.40 -8.23
N VAL A 205 5.58 7.68 -7.99
CA VAL A 205 4.36 8.37 -8.43
C VAL A 205 4.75 9.62 -9.21
N ALA A 206 4.60 9.55 -10.53
CA ALA A 206 4.83 10.65 -11.46
C ALA A 206 3.48 11.27 -11.90
N GLY A 207 3.32 12.58 -11.68
CA GLY A 207 2.17 13.34 -12.17
C GLY A 207 0.82 13.03 -11.51
N GLN A 208 -0.18 13.83 -11.88
CA GLN A 208 -1.54 13.78 -11.30
C GLN A 208 -2.52 12.90 -12.11
N GLU A 209 -2.15 12.50 -13.33
CA GLU A 209 -3.02 11.73 -14.26
C GLU A 209 -2.94 10.21 -14.08
N VAL A 210 -2.05 9.72 -13.20
CA VAL A 210 -1.79 8.27 -13.02
C VAL A 210 -2.59 7.66 -11.85
N ILE A 211 -3.63 8.36 -11.37
CA ILE A 211 -4.40 8.01 -10.16
C ILE A 211 -4.79 6.52 -10.09
N GLN A 212 -5.37 5.97 -11.16
CA GLN A 212 -5.83 4.56 -11.15
C GLN A 212 -4.68 3.56 -11.09
N ARG A 213 -3.63 3.76 -11.91
CA ARG A 213 -2.47 2.86 -11.94
C ARG A 213 -1.69 2.92 -10.61
N THR A 214 -1.47 4.13 -10.10
CA THR A 214 -0.81 4.34 -8.79
C THR A 214 -1.62 3.70 -7.65
N THR A 215 -2.95 3.81 -7.67
CA THR A 215 -3.81 3.18 -6.66
C THR A 215 -3.70 1.66 -6.69
N THR A 216 -3.84 1.04 -7.85
CA THR A 216 -3.72 -0.42 -7.99
C THR A 216 -2.33 -0.90 -7.55
N GLU A 217 -1.27 -0.20 -7.96
CA GLU A 217 0.10 -0.58 -7.62
C GLU A 217 0.41 -0.40 -6.13
N LEU A 218 -0.05 0.69 -5.50
CA LEU A 218 0.12 0.91 -4.06
C LEU A 218 -0.56 -0.20 -3.24
N LEU A 219 -1.77 -0.56 -3.63
CA LEU A 219 -2.55 -1.59 -2.98
C LEU A 219 -1.94 -2.98 -3.17
N GLN A 220 -1.44 -3.29 -4.37
CA GLN A 220 -0.72 -4.53 -4.65
C GLN A 220 0.56 -4.62 -3.80
N LYS A 221 1.40 -3.59 -3.80
CA LYS A 221 2.63 -3.54 -2.99
C LYS A 221 2.33 -3.62 -1.50
N THR A 222 1.21 -3.04 -1.05
CA THR A 222 0.76 -3.17 0.34
C THR A 222 0.39 -4.63 0.63
N SER A 223 -0.37 -5.29 -0.24
CA SER A 223 -0.71 -6.72 -0.10
C SER A 223 0.52 -7.61 -0.03
N ASP A 224 1.49 -7.38 -0.92
CA ASP A 224 2.74 -8.15 -1.00
C ASP A 224 3.66 -7.94 0.22
N ALA A 225 3.48 -6.84 0.95
CA ALA A 225 4.26 -6.51 2.15
C ALA A 225 3.64 -7.05 3.45
N LEU A 226 2.37 -7.47 3.41
CA LEU A 226 1.67 -8.04 4.56
C LEU A 226 2.08 -9.50 4.76
N ASP A 227 2.53 -9.85 5.97
CA ASP A 227 2.96 -11.22 6.28
C ASP A 227 1.77 -12.14 6.60
N ALA A 228 0.62 -11.58 7.00
CA ALA A 228 -0.55 -12.35 7.43
C ALA A 228 -1.62 -12.44 6.33
N ASP A 229 -2.00 -13.65 5.92
CA ASP A 229 -3.01 -13.87 4.88
C ASP A 229 -4.39 -13.31 5.26
N ALA A 230 -4.71 -13.32 6.56
CA ALA A 230 -5.86 -12.62 7.12
C ALA A 230 -5.92 -11.14 6.73
N LEU A 231 -4.77 -10.44 6.74
CA LEU A 231 -4.70 -9.01 6.39
C LEU A 231 -4.73 -8.79 4.88
N LYS A 232 -4.15 -9.70 4.09
CA LYS A 232 -4.28 -9.68 2.63
C LYS A 232 -5.75 -9.85 2.21
N LEU A 233 -6.46 -10.81 2.82
CA LEU A 233 -7.88 -11.03 2.58
C LEU A 233 -8.75 -9.84 3.03
N LEU A 234 -8.40 -9.22 4.16
CA LEU A 234 -9.06 -7.99 4.62
C LEU A 234 -8.90 -6.87 3.58
N LEU A 235 -7.68 -6.62 3.12
CA LEU A 235 -7.39 -5.59 2.12
C LEU A 235 -8.17 -5.83 0.83
N ALA A 236 -8.18 -7.07 0.32
CA ALA A 236 -8.95 -7.46 -0.86
C ALA A 236 -10.47 -7.28 -0.66
N THR A 237 -10.99 -7.62 0.53
CA THR A 237 -12.41 -7.44 0.87
C THR A 237 -12.80 -5.96 0.87
N VAL A 238 -11.98 -5.10 1.49
CA VAL A 238 -12.23 -3.66 1.53
C VAL A 238 -12.23 -3.07 0.12
N GLN A 239 -11.34 -3.53 -0.75
CA GLN A 239 -11.31 -3.10 -2.16
C GLN A 239 -12.57 -3.52 -2.93
N ASN A 240 -12.97 -4.79 -2.83
CA ASN A 240 -14.15 -5.30 -3.55
C ASN A 240 -15.44 -4.60 -3.12
N ASN A 241 -15.61 -4.36 -1.82
CA ASN A 241 -16.77 -3.62 -1.31
C ASN A 241 -16.76 -2.17 -1.83
N ASN A 242 -15.60 -1.54 -1.99
CA ASN A 242 -15.51 -0.22 -2.57
C ASN A 242 -15.89 -0.24 -4.06
N VAL A 243 -15.50 -1.27 -4.82
CA VAL A 243 -15.91 -1.43 -6.23
C VAL A 243 -17.42 -1.67 -6.36
N GLU A 244 -18.01 -2.53 -5.52
CA GLU A 244 -19.46 -2.74 -5.46
C GLU A 244 -20.22 -1.46 -5.08
N LEU A 245 -19.72 -0.70 -4.09
CA LEU A 245 -20.29 0.60 -3.73
C LEU A 245 -20.13 1.63 -4.86
N CYS A 246 -19.00 1.64 -5.56
CA CYS A 246 -18.80 2.45 -6.75
C CYS A 246 -19.80 2.05 -7.86
N MET A 247 -20.06 0.75 -8.08
CA MET A 247 -21.03 0.26 -9.07
C MET A 247 -22.48 0.51 -8.65
N ALA A 248 -22.83 0.38 -7.37
CA ALA A 248 -24.15 0.71 -6.84
C ALA A 248 -24.45 2.21 -6.94
N ASN A 249 -23.42 3.05 -6.82
CA ASN A 249 -23.52 4.49 -7.09
C ASN A 249 -23.47 4.83 -8.59
N LEU A 250 -23.06 3.88 -9.45
CA LEU A 250 -22.96 3.99 -10.92
C LEU A 250 -24.03 3.13 -11.63
N VAL A 251 -25.25 3.07 -11.07
CA VAL A 251 -26.42 2.64 -11.85
C VAL A 251 -26.74 3.71 -12.90
N ASN A 252 -25.94 3.75 -13.97
CA ASN A 252 -26.46 3.73 -15.33
C ASN A 252 -25.44 3.15 -16.33
N ARG A 253 -25.73 1.88 -16.69
CA ARG A 253 -25.43 1.13 -17.92
C ARG A 253 -24.11 0.35 -18.09
N HIS A 254 -24.27 -0.97 -17.92
CA HIS A 254 -23.88 -2.05 -18.85
C HIS A 254 -22.48 -2.02 -19.49
N VAL A 255 -21.42 -2.40 -18.76
CA VAL A 255 -20.22 -2.98 -19.42
C VAL A 255 -19.51 -4.08 -18.59
N PHE A 256 -19.56 -4.09 -17.26
CA PHE A 256 -18.60 -4.88 -16.47
C PHE A 256 -19.02 -6.30 -16.03
N ALA A 257 -19.84 -7.00 -16.82
CA ALA A 257 -20.14 -8.42 -16.57
C ALA A 257 -18.99 -9.38 -16.99
N SER A 258 -18.04 -8.92 -17.82
CA SER A 258 -17.07 -9.81 -18.48
C SER A 258 -15.74 -10.00 -17.74
N LEU A 259 -15.41 -9.19 -16.73
CA LEU A 259 -14.15 -9.30 -15.99
C LEU A 259 -14.26 -10.20 -14.73
N ILE A 260 -15.47 -10.37 -14.21
CA ILE A 260 -15.74 -11.20 -13.02
C ILE A 260 -15.66 -12.70 -13.36
N THR A 261 -16.02 -13.10 -14.57
CA THR A 261 -15.93 -14.50 -15.01
C THR A 261 -14.49 -14.99 -15.16
N VAL A 262 -13.56 -14.15 -15.61
CA VAL A 262 -12.16 -14.56 -15.84
C VAL A 262 -11.42 -14.83 -14.53
N SER A 263 -11.63 -14.00 -13.51
CA SER A 263 -10.92 -14.13 -12.23
C SER A 263 -11.43 -15.31 -11.39
N LEU A 264 -12.74 -15.61 -11.43
CA LEU A 264 -13.30 -16.77 -10.74
C LEU A 264 -12.94 -18.10 -11.43
N LEU A 265 -12.79 -18.11 -12.75
CA LEU A 265 -12.31 -19.30 -13.48
C LEU A 265 -10.84 -19.62 -13.17
N GLN A 266 -9.97 -18.61 -13.05
CA GLN A 266 -8.56 -18.85 -12.70
C GLN A 266 -8.40 -19.35 -11.27
N LEU A 267 -9.20 -18.87 -10.32
CA LEU A 267 -9.19 -19.38 -8.94
C LEU A 267 -9.69 -20.84 -8.87
N ASN A 268 -10.73 -21.19 -9.62
CA ASN A 268 -11.28 -22.55 -9.64
C ASN A 268 -10.34 -23.57 -10.31
N LEU A 269 -9.57 -23.16 -11.33
CA LEU A 269 -8.56 -23.99 -11.97
C LEU A 269 -7.37 -24.28 -11.03
N ALA A 270 -6.94 -23.29 -10.25
CA ALA A 270 -5.86 -23.46 -9.27
C ALA A 270 -6.25 -24.43 -8.13
N ILE A 271 -7.50 -24.37 -7.65
CA ILE A 271 -8.01 -25.26 -6.60
C ILE A 271 -8.20 -26.70 -7.11
N SER A 272 -8.54 -26.87 -8.39
CA SER A 272 -8.68 -28.19 -9.02
C SER A 272 -7.34 -28.91 -9.21
N MET A 273 -6.24 -28.17 -9.47
CA MET A 273 -4.92 -28.78 -9.65
C MET A 273 -4.26 -29.28 -8.36
N ASP A 274 -4.56 -28.66 -7.21
CA ASP A 274 -4.00 -29.06 -5.91
C ASP A 274 -4.73 -30.27 -5.29
N SER A 275 -6.03 -30.43 -5.58
CA SER A 275 -6.81 -31.58 -5.12
C SER A 275 -6.50 -32.88 -5.89
N GLY A 276 -5.90 -32.80 -7.07
CA GLY A 276 -5.46 -33.96 -7.86
C GLY A 276 -4.12 -34.60 -7.44
N ARG A 277 -3.32 -33.93 -6.57
CA ARG A 277 -2.05 -34.49 -6.09
C ARG A 277 -2.17 -35.31 -4.80
N PHE A 278 -3.27 -35.18 -4.06
CA PHE A 278 -3.47 -35.90 -2.79
C PHE A 278 -4.19 -37.25 -2.93
N THR A 279 -4.74 -37.58 -4.09
CA THR A 279 -5.49 -38.83 -4.32
C THR A 279 -4.68 -39.95 -5.00
N ALA A 280 -3.43 -39.72 -5.39
CA ALA A 280 -2.60 -40.70 -6.10
C ALA A 280 -1.72 -41.60 -5.19
N ALA A 281 -1.75 -41.43 -3.86
CA ALA A 281 -0.88 -42.18 -2.93
C ALA A 281 -1.57 -43.32 -2.15
N ALA A 282 -2.84 -43.62 -2.44
CA ALA A 282 -3.61 -44.59 -1.65
C ALA A 282 -4.54 -45.47 -2.52
N GLN A 283 -3.98 -46.19 -3.50
CA GLN A 283 -4.59 -47.39 -4.09
C GLN A 283 -3.63 -48.04 -5.09
N GLY A 284 -3.01 -49.15 -4.70
CA GLY A 284 -2.17 -49.95 -5.58
C GLY A 284 -1.42 -51.04 -4.83
N ASP A 285 -2.08 -52.18 -4.64
CA ASP A 285 -1.54 -53.55 -4.76
C ASP A 285 -2.11 -54.52 -3.73
N VAL A 286 -3.27 -55.05 -4.09
CA VAL A 286 -3.80 -56.30 -3.55
C VAL A 286 -4.14 -57.21 -4.73
N ARG A 287 -3.46 -58.37 -4.77
CA ARG A 287 -3.66 -59.59 -5.58
C ARG A 287 -2.79 -59.73 -6.84
N CYS A 288 -1.81 -60.63 -6.75
CA CYS A 288 -1.90 -61.87 -7.53
C CYS A 288 -1.18 -63.01 -6.79
N ALA A 289 -1.94 -64.05 -6.42
CA ALA A 289 -1.43 -65.30 -5.88
C ALA A 289 -1.90 -66.44 -6.78
N SER A 290 -0.95 -67.18 -7.35
CA SER A 290 -0.97 -68.54 -7.94
C SER A 290 0.18 -68.59 -8.97
N ARG A 291 1.06 -69.58 -9.13
CA ARG A 291 1.18 -71.01 -8.76
C ARG A 291 2.67 -71.41 -8.78
N TYR A 292 3.02 -72.40 -7.94
CA TYR A 292 3.96 -73.54 -8.14
C TYR A 292 5.31 -73.34 -8.86
N GLN A 293 6.43 -73.68 -8.21
CA GLN A 293 7.21 -74.92 -8.48
C GLN A 293 8.35 -75.16 -7.47
N TYR A 294 8.82 -76.40 -7.49
CA TYR A 294 9.62 -77.21 -6.56
C TYR A 294 11.15 -76.91 -6.56
N GLU A 295 11.87 -77.62 -5.67
CA GLU A 295 13.33 -77.83 -5.53
C GLU A 295 14.04 -76.76 -4.64
N HIS A 296 14.72 -77.06 -3.53
CA HIS A 296 15.35 -78.28 -2.98
C HIS A 296 15.32 -78.24 -1.44
#